data_AF-A0A1V5D048-F1
#
_entry.id   AF-A0A1V5D048-F1
#
_cell.length_a   1.000
_cell.length_b   1.000
_cell.length_c   1.000
_cell.angle_alpha   90.00
_cell.angle_beta   90.00
_cell.angle_gamma   90.00
#
_symmetry.space_group_name_H-M   'P 1'
#
loop_
_entity.id
_entity.type
_entity.pdbx_description
1 polymer ?
#
loop_
_entity_poly.entity_id
_entity_poly.type
_entity_poly.pdbx_seq_one_letter_code
_entity_poly.pdbx_strand_id
1 'polypeptide(L)'
;MENEKVDMATLCCPVADEREYVDPNTVKVVLDRSDFALYFSRSPIPFRRTDRTVTVYKHVGIYGYTGSFLEQFVAMPRGILEEAESLEQLRVLEHGCRIRVVPTAYNGFGIDTEEDLLRAAQRLAVRT
;
A
#
# COMPACT_ATOMS: atom_id res chain seq x y z
N MET A 1 19.51 16.94 6.37
CA MET A 1 18.18 16.31 6.20
C MET A 1 17.71 16.01 7.61
N GLU A 2 16.84 16.85 8.15
CA GLU A 2 16.36 16.66 9.52
C GLU A 2 15.61 15.33 9.61
N ASN A 3 15.99 14.53 10.61
CA ASN A 3 15.48 13.20 10.81
C ASN A 3 14.05 13.33 11.38
N GLU A 4 13.07 13.62 10.53
CA GLU A 4 11.65 13.58 10.91
C GLU A 4 11.41 12.17 11.45
N LYS A 5 11.07 12.07 12.74
CA LYS A 5 10.90 10.80 13.41
C LYS A 5 9.70 10.10 12.77
N VAL A 6 9.96 9.07 11.98
CA VAL A 6 8.95 8.23 11.33
C VAL A 6 8.74 6.99 12.20
N ASP A 7 7.55 6.86 12.76
CA ASP A 7 7.20 5.73 13.63
C ASP A 7 6.73 4.48 12.86
N MET A 8 6.20 4.69 11.65
CA MET A 8 5.75 3.64 10.73
C MET A 8 6.03 4.03 9.28
N ALA A 9 6.54 3.06 8.51
CA ALA A 9 6.75 3.19 7.08
C ALA A 9 6.27 1.94 6.32
N THR A 10 5.87 2.12 5.07
CA THR A 10 5.57 1.05 4.12
C THR A 10 6.14 1.38 2.73
N LEU A 11 5.99 0.46 1.78
CA LEU A 11 6.43 0.61 0.40
C LEU A 11 5.25 0.75 -0.55
N CYS A 12 5.48 1.40 -1.68
CA CYS A 12 4.56 1.40 -2.81
C CYS A 12 5.32 1.27 -4.14
N CYS A 13 4.63 0.81 -5.18
CA CYS A 13 5.16 0.84 -6.54
C CYS A 13 4.09 1.30 -7.53
N PRO A 14 4.49 1.80 -8.72
CA PRO A 14 3.52 2.20 -9.72
C PRO A 14 2.61 1.03 -10.12
N VAL A 15 1.32 1.32 -10.27
CA VAL A 15 0.37 0.41 -10.91
C VAL A 15 0.78 0.23 -12.37
N ALA A 16 0.82 -1.01 -12.84
CA ALA A 16 1.34 -1.36 -14.17
C ALA A 16 0.35 -1.02 -15.30
N ASP A 17 -0.93 -1.31 -15.09
CA ASP A 17 -1.97 -1.13 -16.10
C ASP A 17 -3.37 -0.94 -15.49
N GLU A 18 -4.36 -0.65 -16.34
CA GLU A 18 -5.75 -0.43 -15.91
C GLU A 18 -6.40 -1.66 -15.27
N ARG A 19 -5.97 -2.88 -15.59
CA ARG A 19 -6.52 -4.09 -14.96
C ARG A 19 -6.09 -4.15 -13.50
N GLU A 20 -4.82 -3.90 -13.23
CA GLU A 20 -4.28 -3.81 -11.88
C GLU A 20 -4.86 -2.60 -11.11
N TYR A 21 -5.17 -1.50 -11.79
CA TYR A 21 -5.79 -0.33 -11.16
C TYR A 21 -7.18 -0.63 -10.59
N VAL A 22 -8.02 -1.32 -11.37
CA VAL A 22 -9.41 -1.63 -10.99
C VAL A 22 -9.55 -2.88 -10.13
N ASP A 23 -8.50 -3.69 -10.02
CA ASP A 23 -8.49 -4.91 -9.23
C ASP A 23 -8.59 -4.61 -7.71
N PRO A 24 -9.63 -5.09 -6.99
CA PRO A 24 -9.80 -4.88 -5.56
C PRO A 24 -8.79 -5.66 -4.69
N ASN A 25 -8.08 -6.64 -5.24
CA ASN A 25 -6.99 -7.33 -4.53
C ASN A 25 -5.72 -6.48 -4.51
N THR A 26 -5.56 -5.60 -5.49
CA THR A 26 -4.50 -4.60 -5.51
C THR A 26 -4.92 -3.39 -4.70
N VAL A 27 -4.29 -3.19 -3.53
CA VAL A 27 -4.57 -2.03 -2.69
C VAL A 27 -3.89 -0.79 -3.27
N LYS A 28 -4.65 0.26 -3.52
CA LYS A 28 -4.14 1.56 -3.99
C LYS A 28 -3.81 2.45 -2.80
N VAL A 29 -2.81 3.31 -2.98
CA VAL A 29 -2.41 4.33 -1.99
C VAL A 29 -2.25 5.69 -2.66
N VAL A 30 -2.79 6.72 -2.01
CA VAL A 30 -2.58 8.12 -2.39
C VAL A 30 -1.70 8.81 -1.36
N LEU A 31 -0.78 9.64 -1.83
CA LEU A 31 0.27 10.26 -1.01
C LEU A 31 0.13 11.78 -0.97
N ASP A 32 0.57 12.38 0.13
CA ASP A 32 0.81 13.82 0.21
C ASP A 32 2.14 14.20 -0.47
N ARG A 33 2.48 15.49 -0.47
CA ARG A 33 3.71 16.01 -1.09
C ARG A 33 4.99 15.65 -0.33
N SER A 34 4.85 15.06 0.85
CA SER A 34 5.92 14.63 1.72
C SER A 34 5.94 13.11 1.84
N ASP A 35 5.39 12.37 0.87
CA ASP A 35 5.41 10.90 0.85
C ASP A 35 4.75 10.23 2.08
N PHE A 36 3.77 10.87 2.70
CA PHE A 36 2.90 10.21 3.67
C PHE A 36 1.60 9.74 3.04
N ALA A 37 1.10 8.59 3.49
CA ALA A 37 -0.19 8.08 3.05
C ALA A 37 -1.31 9.02 3.47
N LEU A 38 -2.11 9.47 2.51
CA LEU A 38 -3.39 10.13 2.75
C LEU A 38 -4.50 9.09 2.96
N TYR A 39 -4.50 8.03 2.16
CA TYR A 39 -5.50 6.95 2.25
C TYR A 39 -5.06 5.69 1.50
N PHE A 40 -5.53 4.53 1.96
CA PHE A 40 -5.42 3.24 1.28
C PHE A 40 -6.82 2.73 0.92
N SER A 41 -6.99 2.15 -0.26
CA SER A 41 -8.30 1.60 -0.65
C SER A 41 -8.16 0.45 -1.63
N ARG A 42 -9.10 -0.49 -1.56
CA ARG A 42 -9.33 -1.46 -2.64
C ARG A 42 -10.05 -0.83 -3.82
N SER A 43 -10.76 0.28 -3.61
CA SER A 43 -11.37 1.05 -4.69
C SER A 43 -10.33 1.77 -5.54
N PRO A 44 -10.61 2.06 -6.82
CA PRO A 44 -9.69 2.80 -7.68
C PRO A 44 -9.54 4.25 -7.20
N ILE A 45 -8.36 4.58 -6.66
CA ILE A 45 -7.99 5.92 -6.21
C ILE A 45 -6.61 6.33 -6.76
N PRO A 46 -6.42 7.62 -7.11
CA PRO A 46 -7.41 8.69 -7.13
C PRO A 46 -8.33 8.59 -8.35
N PHE A 47 -9.59 9.01 -8.20
CA PHE A 47 -10.51 9.13 -9.34
C PHE A 47 -9.96 10.14 -10.37
N ARG A 48 -9.79 9.70 -11.61
CA ARG A 48 -9.20 10.48 -12.70
C ARG A 48 -10.28 11.25 -13.46
N ARG A 49 -10.77 12.35 -12.88
CA ARG A 49 -11.82 13.19 -13.50
C ARG A 49 -11.37 13.94 -14.76
N THR A 50 -10.05 14.19 -14.89
CA THR A 50 -9.45 14.98 -15.96
C THR A 50 -8.43 14.14 -16.71
N ASP A 51 -8.07 14.57 -17.92
CA ASP A 51 -7.03 13.92 -18.75
C ASP A 51 -5.59 14.10 -18.23
N ARG A 52 -5.41 14.68 -17.04
CA ARG A 52 -4.10 14.77 -16.39
C ARG A 52 -3.60 13.36 -16.06
N THR A 53 -2.42 13.05 -16.55
CA THR A 53 -1.69 11.85 -16.15
C THR A 53 -1.30 11.97 -14.67
N VAL A 54 -1.77 11.02 -13.87
CA VAL A 54 -1.43 10.88 -12.45
C VAL A 54 -0.85 9.50 -12.25
N THR A 55 0.35 9.44 -11.68
CA THR A 55 0.94 8.17 -11.26
C THR A 55 0.10 7.59 -10.14
N VAL A 56 -0.43 6.39 -10.34
CA VAL A 56 -1.13 5.63 -9.30
C VAL A 56 -0.17 4.64 -8.69
N TYR A 57 -0.22 4.52 -7.37
CA TYR A 57 0.60 3.58 -6.63
C TYR A 57 -0.25 2.45 -6.06
N LYS A 58 0.27 1.24 -6.15
CA LYS A 58 -0.17 0.10 -5.36
C LYS A 58 0.71 -0.02 -4.12
N HIS A 59 0.07 -0.37 -3.01
CA HIS A 59 0.73 -0.67 -1.76
C HIS A 59 1.47 -2.01 -1.85
N VAL A 60 2.67 -2.07 -1.29
CA VAL A 60 3.44 -3.29 -1.12
C VAL A 60 3.42 -3.65 0.36
N GLY A 61 2.93 -4.83 0.71
CA GLY A 61 2.73 -5.30 2.09
C GLY A 61 4.01 -5.57 2.89
N ILE A 62 4.91 -4.60 2.95
CA ILE A 62 6.13 -4.63 3.76
C ILE A 62 6.12 -3.37 4.61
N TYR A 63 6.19 -3.56 5.93
CA TYR A 63 6.13 -2.48 6.89
C TYR A 63 7.40 -2.44 7.75
N GLY A 64 7.80 -1.23 8.12
CA GLY A 64 8.79 -0.97 9.17
C GLY A 64 8.16 -0.12 10.27
N TYR A 65 8.47 -0.45 11.53
CA TYR A 65 7.94 0.24 12.70
C TYR A 65 9.04 0.47 13.73
N THR A 66 8.91 1.52 14.54
CA THR A 66 9.64 1.60 15.82
C THR A 66 9.02 0.64 16.82
N GLY A 67 9.82 0.08 17.75
CA GLY A 67 9.30 -0.85 18.75
C GLY A 67 8.18 -0.26 19.60
N SER A 68 8.35 0.99 20.06
CA SER A 68 7.33 1.71 20.83
C SER A 68 6.03 1.92 20.06
N PHE A 69 6.12 2.17 18.76
CA PHE A 69 4.92 2.38 17.95
C PHE A 69 4.19 1.07 17.66
N LEU A 70 4.92 -0.04 17.49
CA LEU A 70 4.29 -1.34 17.33
C LEU A 70 3.45 -1.72 18.57
N GLU A 71 3.98 -1.49 19.77
CA GLU A 71 3.22 -1.69 21.02
C GLU A 71 1.95 -0.82 21.06
N GLN A 72 2.07 0.45 20.67
CA GLN A 72 0.94 1.37 20.59
C GLN A 72 -0.10 0.88 19.57
N PHE A 73 0.33 0.50 18.36
CA PHE A 73 -0.53 0.06 17.26
C PHE A 73 -1.35 -1.18 17.63
N VAL A 74 -0.72 -2.18 18.26
CA VAL A 74 -1.41 -3.41 18.70
C VAL A 74 -2.46 -3.12 19.77
N ALA A 75 -2.27 -2.08 20.59
CA ALA A 75 -3.23 -1.65 21.61
C ALA A 75 -4.37 -0.77 21.06
N MET A 76 -4.27 -0.27 19.82
CA MET A 76 -5.33 0.55 19.22
C MET A 76 -6.59 -0.29 18.96
N PRO A 77 -7.79 0.20 19.33
CA PRO A 77 -9.06 -0.37 18.89
C PRO A 77 -9.13 -0.48 17.36
N ARG A 78 -9.85 -1.48 16.86
CA ARG A 78 -10.09 -1.59 15.41
C ARG A 78 -10.86 -0.38 14.91
N GLY A 79 -10.47 0.08 13.73
CA GLY A 79 -11.11 1.22 13.07
C GLY A 79 -12.28 0.79 12.18
N ILE A 80 -13.18 1.73 11.88
CA ILE A 80 -14.34 1.47 11.01
C ILE A 80 -13.87 1.31 9.56
N LEU A 81 -12.88 2.10 9.13
CA LEU A 81 -12.34 2.02 7.77
C LEU A 81 -11.49 0.76 7.59
N GLU A 82 -10.72 0.36 8.61
CA GLU A 82 -10.06 -0.95 8.64
C GLU A 82 -11.04 -2.08 8.36
N GLU A 83 -12.18 -2.12 9.06
CA GLU A 83 -13.18 -3.18 8.89
C GLU A 83 -13.85 -3.12 7.53
N ALA A 84 -14.19 -1.93 7.05
CA ALA A 84 -14.87 -1.74 5.77
C ALA A 84 -14.00 -2.13 4.55
N GLU A 85 -12.71 -1.78 4.58
CA GLU A 85 -11.77 -2.08 3.49
C GLU A 85 -11.01 -3.38 3.70
N SER A 86 -11.07 -3.97 4.90
CA SER A 86 -10.22 -5.09 5.32
C SER A 86 -8.73 -4.75 5.14
N LEU A 87 -8.30 -3.62 5.73
CA LEU A 87 -6.94 -3.05 5.64
C LEU A 87 -6.47 -2.52 7.01
N GLU A 88 -5.59 -3.27 7.68
CA GLU A 88 -5.12 -2.98 9.05
C GLU A 88 -4.44 -1.61 9.21
N GLN A 89 -3.72 -1.16 8.18
CA GLN A 89 -3.02 0.13 8.21
C GLN A 89 -3.97 1.34 8.25
N LEU A 90 -5.27 1.16 7.93
CA LEU A 90 -6.25 2.24 8.08
C LEU A 90 -6.51 2.57 9.55
N ARG A 91 -6.37 1.61 10.48
CA ARG A 91 -6.46 1.85 11.92
C ARG A 91 -5.48 2.95 12.36
N VAL A 92 -4.26 2.90 11.84
CA VAL A 92 -3.21 3.88 12.13
C VAL A 92 -3.64 5.27 11.66
N LEU A 93 -4.18 5.38 10.44
CA LEU A 93 -4.67 6.66 9.90
C LEU A 93 -5.89 7.18 10.69
N GLU A 94 -6.82 6.30 11.06
CA GLU A 94 -8.02 6.65 11.84
C GLU A 94 -7.65 7.21 13.23
N HIS A 95 -6.56 6.75 13.83
CA HIS A 95 -6.05 7.26 15.11
C HIS A 95 -5.15 8.50 14.94
N GLY A 96 -5.14 9.13 13.76
CA GLY A 96 -4.41 10.37 13.49
C GLY A 96 -2.90 10.20 13.36
N CYS A 97 -2.41 8.96 13.30
CA CYS A 97 -1.00 8.68 13.08
C CYS A 97 -0.66 8.73 11.59
N ARG A 98 0.62 8.96 11.28
CA ARG A 98 1.10 9.10 9.90
C ARG A 98 1.89 7.87 9.48
N ILE A 99 1.74 7.48 8.22
CA ILE A 99 2.47 6.37 7.61
C ILE A 99 3.34 6.93 6.50
N ARG A 100 4.67 6.81 6.61
CA ARG A 100 5.56 7.13 5.50
C ARG A 100 5.43 6.06 4.42
N VAL A 101 5.38 6.45 3.16
CA VAL A 101 5.34 5.51 2.04
C VAL A 101 6.54 5.78 1.15
N VAL A 102 7.36 4.76 0.92
CA VAL A 102 8.57 4.90 0.10
C VAL A 102 8.37 4.19 -1.25
N PRO A 103 8.48 4.90 -2.38
CA PRO A 103 8.42 4.29 -3.70
C PRO A 103 9.54 3.27 -3.91
N THR A 104 9.23 2.13 -4.53
CA THR A 104 10.19 1.09 -4.89
C THR A 104 10.04 0.67 -6.34
N ALA A 105 11.15 0.22 -6.95
CA ALA A 105 11.17 -0.40 -8.27
C ALA A 105 10.68 -1.86 -8.25
N TYR A 106 10.30 -2.39 -7.08
CA TYR A 106 9.78 -3.74 -6.93
C TYR A 106 8.48 -3.94 -7.74
N ASN A 107 8.50 -4.93 -8.63
CA ASN A 107 7.35 -5.28 -9.49
C ASN A 107 6.89 -6.74 -9.29
N GLY A 108 6.87 -7.17 -8.04
CA GLY A 108 6.26 -8.44 -7.65
C GLY A 108 4.73 -8.33 -7.56
N PHE A 109 4.09 -9.48 -7.43
CA PHE A 109 2.66 -9.62 -7.20
C PHE A 109 2.44 -10.66 -6.09
N GLY A 110 1.32 -10.55 -5.38
CA GLY A 110 0.89 -11.56 -4.40
C GLY A 110 0.48 -12.85 -5.11
N ILE A 111 0.60 -13.99 -4.44
CA ILE A 111 0.10 -15.27 -4.96
C ILE A 111 -1.12 -15.63 -4.11
N ASP A 112 -2.28 -15.19 -4.56
CA ASP A 112 -3.55 -15.37 -3.83
C ASP A 112 -4.50 -16.32 -4.57
N THR A 113 -4.25 -16.57 -5.85
CA THR A 113 -5.02 -17.49 -6.70
C THR A 113 -4.13 -18.54 -7.38
N GLU A 114 -4.76 -19.60 -7.87
CA GLU A 114 -4.08 -20.62 -8.69
C GLU A 114 -3.44 -19.98 -9.95
N GLU A 115 -4.10 -18.98 -10.54
CA GLU A 115 -3.57 -18.24 -11.69
C GLU A 115 -2.29 -17.48 -11.34
N ASP A 116 -2.23 -16.86 -10.16
CA ASP A 116 -1.01 -16.20 -9.68
C ASP A 116 0.11 -17.20 -9.46
N LEU A 117 -0.18 -18.39 -8.95
CA LEU A 117 0.81 -19.44 -8.74
C LEU A 117 1.43 -19.87 -10.08
N LEU A 118 0.59 -20.10 -11.10
CA LEU A 118 1.03 -20.44 -12.45
C LEU A 118 1.90 -19.31 -13.05
N ARG A 119 1.48 -18.05 -12.89
CA ARG A 119 2.24 -16.88 -13.33
C ARG A 119 3.59 -16.78 -12.63
N ALA A 120 3.65 -17.08 -11.33
CA ALA A 120 4.88 -17.06 -10.56
C ALA A 120 5.84 -18.17 -10.99
N ALA A 121 5.33 -19.38 -11.20
CA ALA A 121 6.10 -20.51 -11.70
C ALA A 121 6.74 -20.21 -13.08
N GLN A 122 5.98 -19.60 -13.99
CA GLN A 122 6.51 -19.16 -15.30
C GLN A 122 7.65 -18.15 -15.14
N ARG A 123 7.52 -17.16 -14.24
CA ARG A 123 8.58 -16.17 -13.99
C ARG A 123 9.84 -16.78 -13.39
N LEU A 124 9.72 -17.79 -12.54
CA LEU A 124 10.88 -18.49 -11.94
C LEU A 124 11.62 -19.35 -12.97
N ALA A 125 10.89 -20.01 -13.89
CA ALA A 125 11.49 -20.84 -14.93
C ALA A 125 12.40 -20.05 -15.89
N VAL A 126 12.11 -18.76 -16.13
CA VAL A 126 12.91 -17.88 -17.01
C VAL A 126 14.14 -17.29 -16.30
N ARG A 127 14.22 -17.40 -14.98
CA ARG A 127 15.37 -16.91 -14.18
C ARG A 127 16.48 -17.94 -14.00
N THR A 128 16.30 -19.16 -14.50
CA THR A 128 17.29 -20.24 -14.46
C THR A 128 17.95 -20.38 -15.82
#